data_AF-A0A929RQF4-F1
#
_entry.id   AF-A0A929RQF4-F1
#
_cell.length_a   1.000
_cell.length_b   1.000
_cell.length_c   1.000
_cell.angle_alpha   90.00
_cell.angle_beta   90.00
_cell.angle_gamma   90.00
#
_symmetry.space_group_name_H-M   'P 1'
#
loop_
_entity.id
_entity.type
_entity.pdbx_description
1 polymer ?
#
loop_
_entity_poly.entity_id
_entity_poly.type
_entity_poly.pdbx_seq_one_letter_code
_entity_poly.pdbx_strand_id
1 'polypeptide(L)'
;MATKVLIISGGLTHERDVSVRSGRRVANILTQAGYDVVISDVDASLAGAIESFSPDVVWPLVHGSIGEDGSLQSFLESVGVPFVGSSAVQAMLASNKPTAKALLGSAGLATPGWVTLPQAIFRQLGASNVLSALEGSVSFPV
;
A
#
# COMPACT_ATOMS: atom_id res chain seq x y z
N MET A 1 25.09 -18.60 -4.61
CA MET A 1 25.28 -17.14 -4.54
C MET A 1 24.38 -16.61 -3.42
N ALA A 2 24.73 -15.48 -2.80
CA ALA A 2 23.83 -14.84 -1.85
C ALA A 2 22.55 -14.39 -2.56
N THR A 3 21.40 -14.56 -1.92
CA THR A 3 20.11 -14.09 -2.46
C THR A 3 20.12 -12.56 -2.54
N LYS A 4 19.74 -12.03 -3.69
CA LYS A 4 19.67 -10.61 -4.00
C LYS A 4 18.31 -10.03 -3.63
N VAL A 5 18.30 -9.07 -2.72
CA VAL A 5 17.08 -8.40 -2.24
C VAL A 5 17.12 -6.92 -2.62
N LEU A 6 16.19 -6.49 -3.47
CA LEU A 6 15.99 -5.07 -3.74
C LEU A 6 14.94 -4.51 -2.77
N ILE A 7 15.32 -3.56 -1.93
CA ILE A 7 14.39 -2.84 -1.07
C ILE A 7 13.93 -1.59 -1.80
N ILE A 8 12.61 -1.40 -1.89
CA ILE A 8 12.03 -0.16 -2.41
C ILE A 8 11.58 0.69 -1.23
N SER A 9 12.12 1.90 -1.10
CA SER A 9 11.75 2.83 -0.03
C SER A 9 11.89 4.29 -0.45
N GLY A 10 10.98 5.14 -0.01
CA GLY A 10 10.93 6.56 -0.34
C GLY A 10 9.55 6.95 -0.84
N GLY A 11 9.47 7.40 -2.09
CA GLY A 11 8.26 7.94 -2.72
C GLY A 11 8.05 9.43 -2.48
N LEU A 12 6.93 9.95 -3.00
CA LEU A 12 6.59 11.39 -3.02
C LEU A 12 5.53 11.77 -1.96
N THR A 13 5.13 10.83 -1.11
CA THR A 13 4.06 11.04 -0.12
C THR A 13 4.61 11.69 1.15
N HIS A 14 3.70 12.19 2.01
CA HIS A 14 4.06 12.69 3.35
C HIS A 14 4.65 11.62 4.27
N GLU A 15 4.59 10.34 3.89
CA GLU A 15 5.08 9.20 4.66
C GLU A 15 6.48 8.74 4.21
N ARG A 16 7.13 9.48 3.30
CA ARG A 16 8.47 9.20 2.77
C ARG A 16 9.50 8.93 3.87
N ASP A 17 9.56 9.76 4.90
CA ASP A 17 10.56 9.62 5.97
C ASP A 17 10.40 8.31 6.74
N VAL A 18 9.16 7.87 6.92
CA VAL A 18 8.85 6.58 7.54
C VAL A 18 9.32 5.46 6.62
N SER A 19 9.03 5.56 5.32
CA SER A 19 9.44 4.58 4.31
C SER A 19 10.96 4.42 4.25
N VAL A 20 11.72 5.52 4.18
CA VAL A 20 13.19 5.50 4.15
C VAL A 20 13.77 4.88 5.42
N ARG A 21 13.21 5.19 6.59
CA ARG A 21 13.66 4.61 7.88
C ARG A 21 13.39 3.11 7.93
N SER A 22 12.22 2.67 7.48
CA SER A 22 11.87 1.24 7.36
C SER A 22 12.84 0.52 6.42
N GLY A 23 13.07 1.08 5.23
CA GLY A 23 13.99 0.54 4.22
C GLY A 23 15.40 0.33 4.77
N ARG A 24 15.98 1.36 5.39
CA ARG A 24 17.33 1.28 5.99
C ARG A 24 17.42 0.24 7.09
N ARG A 25 16.40 0.12 7.95
CA ARG A 25 16.40 -0.87 9.04
C ARG A 25 16.38 -2.29 8.49
N VAL A 26 15.51 -2.58 7.53
CA VAL A 26 15.42 -3.91 6.92
C VAL A 26 16.70 -4.22 6.14
N ALA A 27 17.25 -3.25 5.40
CA ALA A 27 18.50 -3.42 4.67
C ALA A 27 19.65 -3.85 5.59
N ASN A 28 19.84 -3.14 6.70
CA ASN A 28 20.90 -3.45 7.66
C ASN A 28 20.78 -4.88 8.21
N ILE A 29 19.57 -5.34 8.53
CA ILE A 29 19.34 -6.69 9.07
C ILE A 29 19.62 -7.75 8.01
N LEU A 30 19.15 -7.54 6.78
CA LEU A 30 19.37 -8.48 5.68
C LEU A 30 20.86 -8.56 5.29
N THR A 31 21.57 -7.43 5.22
CA THR A 31 23.02 -7.44 4.98
C THR A 31 23.76 -8.20 6.08
N GLN A 32 23.41 -8.01 7.35
CA GLN A 32 24.01 -8.77 8.47
C GLN A 32 23.71 -10.27 8.40
N ALA A 33 22.56 -10.65 7.84
CA ALA A 33 22.18 -12.04 7.61
C ALA A 33 22.81 -12.66 6.35
N GLY A 34 23.64 -11.92 5.60
CA GLY A 34 24.40 -12.43 4.45
C GLY A 34 23.69 -12.33 3.10
N TYR A 35 22.62 -11.54 3.00
CA TYR A 35 21.96 -11.22 1.72
C TYR A 35 22.72 -10.12 0.96
N ASP A 36 22.64 -10.14 -0.37
CA ASP A 36 23.08 -9.01 -1.21
C ASP A 36 21.92 -8.02 -1.34
N VAL A 37 22.09 -6.79 -0.87
CA VAL A 37 20.98 -5.85 -0.66
C VAL A 37 21.26 -4.52 -1.32
N VAL A 38 20.31 -4.04 -2.13
CA VAL A 38 20.29 -2.69 -2.69
C VAL A 38 19.00 -1.99 -2.26
N ILE A 39 19.09 -0.69 -1.98
CA ILE A 39 17.92 0.16 -1.75
C ILE A 39 17.71 1.04 -2.99
N SER A 40 16.48 1.10 -3.49
CA SER A 40 16.05 2.01 -4.55
C SER A 40 14.82 2.79 -4.11
N ASP A 41 14.65 3.99 -4.67
CA ASP A 41 13.49 4.84 -4.42
C ASP A 41 12.37 4.55 -5.44
N VAL A 42 11.15 5.02 -5.17
CA VAL A 42 10.04 5.00 -6.12
C VAL A 42 10.15 6.23 -7.01
N ASP A 43 11.12 6.21 -7.92
CA ASP A 43 11.36 7.27 -8.90
C ASP A 43 11.72 6.70 -10.28
N ALA A 44 12.15 7.56 -11.19
CA ALA A 44 12.50 7.18 -12.55
C ALA A 44 13.64 6.16 -12.65
N SER A 45 14.43 5.97 -11.59
CA SER A 45 15.55 5.01 -11.56
C SER A 45 15.12 3.58 -11.22
N LEU A 46 13.91 3.38 -10.67
CA LEU A 46 13.48 2.09 -10.13
C LEU A 46 13.55 0.96 -11.16
N ALA A 47 13.06 1.19 -12.38
CA ALA A 47 13.09 0.19 -13.44
C ALA A 47 14.53 -0.22 -13.82
N GLY A 48 15.43 0.76 -13.93
CA GLY A 48 16.85 0.51 -14.19
C GLY A 48 17.55 -0.19 -13.02
N ALA A 49 17.15 0.08 -11.77
CA ALA A 49 17.66 -0.63 -10.60
C ALA A 49 17.23 -2.11 -10.61
N ILE A 50 15.98 -2.40 -10.95
CA ILE A 50 15.49 -3.78 -11.09
C ILE A 50 16.27 -4.53 -12.18
N GLU A 51 16.42 -3.94 -13.35
CA GLU A 51 17.13 -4.57 -14.48
C GLU A 51 18.60 -4.82 -14.15
N SER A 52 19.32 -3.78 -13.71
CA SER A 52 20.76 -3.86 -13.45
C SER A 52 21.12 -4.75 -12.27
N PHE A 53 20.34 -4.72 -11.19
CA PHE A 53 20.61 -5.55 -10.02
C PHE A 53 20.14 -7.00 -10.23
N SER A 54 19.08 -7.19 -11.01
CA SER A 54 18.40 -8.47 -11.24
C SER A 54 18.11 -9.19 -9.90
N PRO A 55 17.24 -8.61 -9.04
CA PRO A 55 16.96 -9.16 -7.72
C PRO A 55 16.21 -10.49 -7.80
N ASP A 56 16.49 -11.39 -6.84
CA ASP A 56 15.70 -12.60 -6.64
C ASP A 56 14.34 -12.28 -6.02
N VAL A 57 14.28 -11.21 -5.21
CA VAL A 57 13.06 -10.73 -4.57
C VAL A 57 13.12 -9.22 -4.29
N VAL A 58 11.97 -8.57 -4.40
CA VAL A 58 11.76 -7.17 -4.01
C VAL A 58 11.05 -7.09 -2.66
N TRP A 59 11.51 -6.21 -1.77
CA TRP A 59 10.81 -5.88 -0.54
C TRP A 59 10.30 -4.43 -0.60
N PRO A 60 9.00 -4.22 -0.94
CA PRO A 60 8.43 -2.90 -0.97
C PRO A 60 8.16 -2.41 0.46
N LEU A 61 8.85 -1.35 0.86
CA LEU A 61 8.71 -0.68 2.16
C LEU A 61 8.27 0.77 1.95
N VAL A 62 7.33 0.96 1.04
CA VAL A 62 6.75 2.25 0.64
C VAL A 62 5.44 2.44 1.39
N HIS A 63 5.23 3.64 1.94
CA HIS A 63 4.02 4.00 2.67
C HIS A 63 3.16 4.98 1.88
N GLY A 64 1.85 4.86 2.10
CA GLY A 64 0.84 5.65 1.42
C GLY A 64 0.38 5.01 0.12
N SER A 65 -0.55 5.70 -0.55
CA SER A 65 -1.35 5.16 -1.65
C SER A 65 -0.55 4.31 -2.63
N ILE A 66 0.42 4.88 -3.36
CA ILE A 66 1.13 4.14 -4.42
C ILE A 66 1.82 2.84 -3.96
N GLY A 67 2.21 2.75 -2.69
CA GLY A 67 2.90 1.59 -2.11
C GLY A 67 1.94 0.53 -1.57
N GLU A 68 0.70 0.91 -1.25
CA GLU A 68 -0.25 0.09 -0.49
C GLU A 68 -1.58 -0.13 -1.26
N ASP A 69 -1.83 0.62 -2.33
CA ASP A 69 -3.07 0.57 -3.13
C ASP A 69 -3.05 -0.43 -4.28
N GLY A 70 -1.94 -1.17 -4.46
CA GLY A 70 -1.75 -2.13 -5.53
C GLY A 70 -1.05 -1.59 -6.78
N SER A 71 -0.77 -0.29 -6.87
CA SER A 71 -0.10 0.31 -8.03
C SER A 71 1.34 -0.19 -8.20
N LEU A 72 2.15 -0.11 -7.14
CA LEU A 72 3.53 -0.62 -7.16
C LEU A 72 3.57 -2.13 -7.39
N GLN A 73 2.65 -2.87 -6.77
CA GLN A 73 2.53 -4.31 -6.92
C GLN A 73 2.20 -4.68 -8.36
N SER A 74 1.27 -3.97 -9.01
CA SER A 74 0.93 -4.19 -10.42
C SER A 74 2.15 -4.01 -11.32
N PHE A 75 2.96 -2.98 -11.05
CA PHE A 75 4.22 -2.77 -11.75
C PHE A 75 5.18 -3.96 -11.55
N LEU A 76 5.42 -4.38 -10.31
CA LEU A 76 6.31 -5.51 -9.97
C LEU A 76 5.84 -6.82 -10.62
N GLU A 77 4.54 -7.11 -10.60
CA GLU A 77 3.94 -8.25 -11.29
C GLU A 77 4.16 -8.17 -12.81
N SER A 78 4.00 -6.99 -13.41
CA SER A 78 4.19 -6.79 -14.86
C SER A 78 5.63 -6.97 -15.34
N VAL A 79 6.61 -6.65 -14.49
CA VAL A 79 8.04 -6.88 -14.79
C VAL A 79 8.52 -8.27 -14.35
N GLY A 80 7.61 -9.09 -13.78
CA GLY A 80 7.87 -10.50 -13.46
C GLY A 80 8.80 -10.72 -12.28
N VAL A 81 8.95 -9.74 -11.38
CA VAL A 81 9.85 -9.85 -10.23
C VAL A 81 9.08 -10.25 -8.98
N PRO A 82 9.48 -11.35 -8.29
CA PRO A 82 8.87 -11.74 -7.02
C PRO A 82 8.99 -10.63 -5.98
N PHE A 83 7.96 -10.42 -5.18
CA PHE A 83 8.00 -9.41 -4.12
C PHE A 83 7.29 -9.84 -2.84
N VAL A 84 7.69 -9.24 -1.73
CA VAL A 84 7.11 -9.48 -0.41
C VAL A 84 5.80 -8.69 -0.27
N GLY A 85 4.73 -9.37 0.14
CA GLY A 85 3.44 -8.76 0.49
C GLY A 85 2.26 -9.37 -0.25
N SER A 86 1.18 -8.61 -0.34
CA SER A 86 -0.05 -8.99 -1.04
C SER A 86 0.10 -8.79 -2.55
N SER A 87 -0.59 -9.61 -3.35
CA SER A 87 -0.73 -9.35 -4.79
C SER A 87 -1.38 -7.99 -5.07
N ALA A 88 -1.23 -7.49 -6.30
CA ALA A 88 -1.80 -6.22 -6.72
C ALA A 88 -3.31 -6.14 -6.46
N VAL A 89 -4.07 -7.14 -6.92
CA VAL A 89 -5.53 -7.18 -6.76
C VAL A 89 -5.91 -7.20 -5.27
N GLN A 90 -5.20 -7.95 -4.44
CA GLN A 90 -5.48 -8.01 -3.00
C GLN A 90 -5.20 -6.67 -2.31
N ALA A 91 -4.10 -6.00 -2.67
CA ALA A 91 -3.77 -4.67 -2.15
C ALA A 91 -4.82 -3.61 -2.56
N MET A 92 -5.28 -3.64 -3.82
CA MET A 92 -6.37 -2.77 -4.31
C MET A 92 -7.67 -2.97 -3.53
N LEU A 93 -8.07 -4.23 -3.31
CA LEU A 93 -9.29 -4.55 -2.59
C LEU A 93 -9.19 -4.16 -1.10
N ALA A 94 -8.04 -4.37 -0.48
CA ALA A 94 -7.83 -4.07 0.94
C ALA A 94 -7.71 -2.57 1.23
N SER A 95 -7.02 -1.82 0.37
CA SER A 95 -6.82 -0.37 0.54
C SER A 95 -8.13 0.43 0.38
N ASN A 96 -9.06 -0.07 -0.44
CA ASN A 96 -10.39 0.51 -0.59
C ASN A 96 -11.31 0.05 0.54
N LYS A 97 -11.39 0.82 1.63
CA LYS A 97 -12.20 0.49 2.82
C LYS A 97 -13.67 0.14 2.51
N PRO A 98 -14.41 0.90 1.68
CA PRO A 98 -15.76 0.52 1.28
C PRO A 98 -15.83 -0.88 0.65
N THR A 99 -14.97 -1.17 -0.32
CA THR A 99 -14.88 -2.47 -0.97
C THR A 99 -14.49 -3.58 0.01
N ALA A 100 -13.45 -3.36 0.81
CA ALA A 100 -13.00 -4.31 1.82
C ALA A 100 -14.12 -4.66 2.81
N LYS A 101 -14.85 -3.66 3.31
CA LYS A 101 -15.97 -3.86 4.25
C LYS A 101 -17.13 -4.61 3.62
N ALA A 102 -17.45 -4.33 2.36
CA ALA A 102 -18.47 -5.08 1.62
C ALA A 102 -18.09 -6.57 1.44
N LEU A 103 -16.82 -6.84 1.10
CA LEU A 103 -16.30 -8.21 0.96
C LEU A 103 -16.27 -8.97 2.29
N LEU A 104 -15.87 -8.31 3.38
CA LEU A 104 -15.92 -8.90 4.72
C LEU A 104 -17.36 -9.22 5.13
N GLY A 105 -18.29 -8.28 4.89
CA GLY A 105 -19.71 -8.47 5.20
C GLY A 105 -20.34 -9.62 4.39
N SER A 106 -20.03 -9.74 3.10
CA SER A 106 -20.52 -10.87 2.27
C SER A 106 -19.96 -12.22 2.69
N ALA A 107 -18.77 -12.24 3.31
CA ALA A 107 -18.16 -13.41 3.92
C ALA A 107 -18.68 -13.70 5.35
N GLY A 108 -19.62 -12.91 5.88
CA GLY A 108 -20.17 -13.09 7.23
C GLY A 108 -19.29 -12.56 8.36
N LEU A 109 -18.26 -11.76 8.05
CA LEU A 109 -17.39 -11.14 9.03
C LEU A 109 -17.95 -9.78 9.48
N ALA A 110 -17.95 -9.54 10.79
CA ALA A 110 -18.44 -8.31 11.37
C ALA A 110 -17.52 -7.13 11.06
N THR A 111 -18.13 -5.99 10.72
CA THR A 111 -17.47 -4.69 10.56
C THR A 111 -18.42 -3.58 11.01
N PRO A 112 -17.92 -2.43 11.53
CA PRO A 112 -18.81 -1.31 11.89
C PRO A 112 -19.71 -0.90 10.72
N GLY A 113 -20.92 -0.43 11.04
CA GLY A 113 -21.84 0.16 10.06
C GLY A 113 -21.15 1.28 9.28
N TRP A 114 -21.50 1.46 8.00
CA TRP A 114 -20.81 2.42 7.15
C TRP A 114 -21.67 2.93 6.00
N VAL A 115 -21.30 4.10 5.50
CA VAL A 115 -21.81 4.69 4.26
C VAL A 115 -20.62 5.27 3.50
N THR A 116 -20.64 5.21 2.17
CA THR A 116 -19.61 5.83 1.32
C THR A 116 -20.27 6.84 0.41
N LEU A 117 -19.79 8.08 0.49
CA LEU A 117 -20.32 9.19 -0.29
C LEU A 117 -19.16 9.89 -1.01
N PRO A 118 -19.34 10.27 -2.29
CA PRO A 118 -18.37 11.09 -3.00
C PRO A 118 -18.19 12.46 -2.32
N GLN A 119 -16.98 13.03 -2.43
CA GLN A 119 -16.71 14.39 -1.95
C GLN A 119 -17.69 15.42 -2.56
N ALA A 120 -18.14 15.21 -3.79
CA ALA A 120 -19.10 16.09 -4.46
C ALA A 120 -20.42 16.22 -3.69
N ILE A 121 -20.90 15.15 -3.04
CA ILE A 121 -22.13 15.18 -2.23
C ILE A 121 -21.96 16.11 -1.03
N PHE A 122 -20.84 15.99 -0.30
CA PHE A 122 -20.53 16.88 0.81
C PHE A 122 -20.42 18.34 0.38
N ARG A 123 -19.87 18.62 -0.80
CA ARG A 123 -19.76 19.98 -1.34
C ARG A 123 -21.10 20.57 -1.76
N GLN A 124 -21.97 19.78 -2.39
CA GLN A 124 -23.26 20.25 -2.91
C GLN A 124 -24.31 20.39 -1.82
N LEU A 125 -24.40 19.43 -0.90
CA LEU A 125 -25.43 19.41 0.13
C LEU A 125 -24.99 20.10 1.44
N GLY A 126 -23.69 20.35 1.60
CA GLY A 126 -23.09 20.86 2.82
C GLY A 126 -22.81 19.74 3.83
N ALA A 127 -21.60 19.73 4.39
CA ALA A 127 -21.15 18.63 5.25
C ALA A 127 -22.03 18.43 6.48
N SER A 128 -22.44 19.50 7.16
CA SER A 128 -23.31 19.40 8.35
C SER A 128 -24.66 18.77 8.02
N ASN A 129 -25.28 19.17 6.89
CA ASN A 129 -26.57 18.61 6.47
C ASN A 129 -26.46 17.12 6.16
N VAL A 130 -25.37 16.70 5.51
CA VAL A 130 -25.10 15.29 5.22
C VAL A 130 -24.92 14.51 6.52
N LEU A 131 -24.12 15.01 7.47
CA LEU A 131 -23.88 14.31 8.74
C LEU A 131 -25.15 14.21 9.59
N SER A 132 -25.93 15.29 9.72
CA SER A 132 -27.20 15.27 10.44
C SER A 132 -28.21 14.30 9.83
N ALA A 133 -28.22 14.14 8.51
CA ALA A 133 -29.07 13.15 7.84
C ALA A 133 -28.64 11.69 8.10
N LEU A 134 -27.39 11.46 8.52
CA LEU A 134 -26.81 10.14 8.74
C LEU A 134 -26.76 9.71 10.21
N GLU A 135 -26.93 10.63 11.17
CA GLU A 135 -26.81 10.33 12.62
C GLU A 135 -27.70 9.16 13.09
N GLY A 136 -28.85 8.92 12.44
CA GLY A 136 -29.74 7.81 12.76
C GLY A 136 -29.55 6.53 11.94
N SER A 137 -28.71 6.55 10.89
CA SER A 137 -28.57 5.42 9.95
C SER A 137 -27.34 4.55 10.20
N VAL A 138 -26.45 4.96 11.11
CA VAL A 138 -25.20 4.23 11.42
C VAL A 138 -25.06 4.07 12.94
N SER A 139 -24.77 2.86 13.41
CA SER A 139 -24.54 2.58 14.83
C SER A 139 -23.08 2.86 15.21
N PHE A 140 -22.87 3.58 16.30
CA PHE A 140 -21.54 3.81 16.88
C PHE A 140 -21.04 2.58 17.67
N PRO A 141 -19.72 2.35 17.75
CA PRO A 141 -18.65 3.16 17.16
C PRO A 141 -18.49 2.91 15.65
N VAL A 142 -18.33 4.01 14.88
CA VAL A 142 -17.88 4.00 13.48
C VAL A 142 -16.37 3.98 13.41
#